data_AF-A0A3D0D2L9-F1
#
_entry.id   AF-A0A3D0D2L9-F1
#
_cell.length_a   1.000
_cell.length_b   1.000
_cell.length_c   1.000
_cell.angle_alpha   90.00
_cell.angle_beta   90.00
_cell.angle_gamma   90.00
#
_symmetry.space_group_name_H-M   'P 1'
#
loop_
_entity.id
_entity.type
_entity.pdbx_description
1 polymer ?
#
loop_
_entity_poly.entity_id
_entity_poly.type
_entity_poly.pdbx_seq_one_letter_code
_entity_poly.pdbx_strand_id
1 'polypeptide(L)'
;MATLARKAQELHMQRRRRVAQFLCDIGSSPAQSSSRNPLEEPWLLTPDDFTRRARNTPLRLFTAARDETAALTEQIAEVEQETDERVAALYGVELYVKTGEA
;
A
#
# COMPACT_ATOMS: atom_id res chain seq x y z
N MET A 1 2.94 16.86 -15.08
CA MET A 1 2.60 15.41 -15.07
C MET A 1 3.81 14.56 -14.69
N ALA A 2 4.96 14.69 -15.37
CA ALA A 2 6.16 13.89 -15.07
C ALA A 2 6.59 13.91 -13.58
N THR A 3 6.48 15.05 -12.90
CA THR A 3 6.82 15.17 -11.47
C THR A 3 5.87 14.40 -10.55
N LEU A 4 4.56 14.41 -10.82
CA LEU A 4 3.57 13.66 -10.03
C LEU A 4 3.70 12.16 -10.28
N ALA A 5 3.85 11.75 -11.54
CA ALA A 5 4.09 10.35 -11.89
C ALA A 5 5.35 9.80 -11.20
N ARG A 6 6.43 10.60 -11.17
CA ARG A 6 7.66 10.24 -10.45
C ARG A 6 7.43 10.14 -8.94
N LYS A 7 6.71 11.09 -8.34
CA LYS A 7 6.35 11.07 -6.91
C LYS A 7 5.54 9.82 -6.57
N ALA A 8 4.51 9.49 -7.35
CA ALA A 8 3.73 8.27 -7.18
C ALA A 8 4.62 7.02 -7.27
N GLN A 9 5.49 6.94 -8.27
CA GLN A 9 6.43 5.82 -8.43
C GLN A 9 7.38 5.69 -7.23
N GLU A 10 7.89 6.81 -6.70
CA GLU A 10 8.75 6.83 -5.52
C GLU A 10 8.00 6.34 -4.27
N LEU A 11 6.75 6.78 -4.06
CA LEU A 11 5.90 6.30 -2.96
C LEU A 11 5.59 4.80 -3.08
N HIS A 12 5.26 4.32 -4.28
CA HIS A 12 5.06 2.89 -4.57
C HIS A 12 6.32 2.07 -4.27
N MET A 13 7.50 2.57 -4.61
CA MET A 13 8.77 1.94 -4.28
C MET A 13 9.03 1.92 -2.77
N GLN A 14 8.73 3.01 -2.06
CA GLN A 14 8.85 3.09 -0.60
C GLN A 14 7.94 2.06 0.08
N ARG A 15 6.67 1.96 -0.34
CA ARG A 15 5.72 0.97 0.19
C ARG A 15 6.24 -0.45 -0.03
N ARG A 16 6.68 -0.78 -1.25
CA ARG A 16 7.27 -2.10 -1.56
C ARG A 16 8.48 -2.43 -0.70
N ARG A 17 9.40 -1.47 -0.49
CA ARG A 17 10.57 -1.65 0.38
C ARG A 17 10.16 -1.90 1.82
N ARG A 18 9.17 -1.17 2.33
CA ARG A 18 8.70 -1.33 3.70
C ARG A 18 8.05 -2.69 3.94
N VAL A 19 7.23 -3.16 3.00
CA VAL A 19 6.65 -4.52 3.01
C VAL A 19 7.75 -5.57 2.98
N ALA A 20 8.74 -5.44 2.08
CA ALA A 20 9.85 -6.38 1.99
C ALA A 20 10.63 -6.45 3.31
N GLN A 21 10.88 -5.31 3.96
CA GLN A 21 11.51 -5.26 5.27
C GLN A 21 10.65 -5.95 6.33
N PHE A 22 9.35 -5.67 6.36
CA PHE A 22 8.42 -6.31 7.28
C PHE A 22 8.42 -7.84 7.12
N LEU A 23 8.39 -8.35 5.88
CA LEU A 23 8.46 -9.79 5.62
C LEU A 23 9.75 -10.40 6.18
N CYS A 24 10.90 -9.73 5.97
CA CYS A 24 12.17 -10.15 6.57
C CYS A 24 12.12 -10.13 8.11
N ASP A 25 11.56 -9.08 8.72
CA ASP A 25 11.47 -8.91 10.18
C ASP A 25 10.64 -10.02 10.85
N ILE A 26 9.62 -10.55 10.14
CA ILE A 26 8.78 -11.66 10.60
C ILE A 26 9.32 -13.04 10.20
N GLY A 27 10.53 -13.10 9.65
CA GLY A 27 11.19 -14.34 9.23
C GLY A 27 10.65 -14.97 7.95
N SER A 28 9.83 -14.23 7.18
CA SER A 28 9.35 -14.66 5.87
C SER A 28 10.31 -14.23 4.77
N SER A 29 10.62 -15.12 3.84
CA SER A 29 11.45 -14.75 2.69
C SER A 29 10.61 -14.01 1.64
N PRO A 30 11.03 -12.80 1.19
CA PRO A 30 10.40 -12.13 0.05
C PRO A 30 10.47 -12.96 -1.25
N ALA A 31 11.33 -13.98 -1.32
CA ALA A 31 11.39 -14.88 -2.47
C ALA A 31 10.30 -15.98 -2.47
N GLN A 32 9.61 -16.17 -1.34
CA GLN A 32 8.41 -17.02 -1.23
C GLN A 32 7.11 -16.22 -1.40
N SER A 33 7.23 -14.92 -1.68
CA SER A 33 6.09 -14.06 -2.01
C SER A 33 5.36 -14.58 -3.24
N SER A 34 4.05 -14.67 -3.10
CA SER A 34 3.13 -14.91 -4.21
C SER A 34 2.04 -13.85 -4.08
N SER A 35 1.44 -13.43 -5.19
CA SER A 35 0.35 -12.43 -5.18
C SER A 35 -0.85 -12.77 -4.29
N ARG A 36 -0.89 -13.99 -3.75
CA ARG A 36 -1.91 -14.47 -2.81
C ARG A 36 -1.48 -14.40 -1.35
N ASN A 37 -0.28 -13.92 -1.02
CA ASN A 37 0.19 -13.79 0.35
C ASN A 37 -0.36 -12.49 0.96
N PRO A 38 -1.33 -12.55 1.89
CA PRO A 38 -1.94 -11.35 2.43
C PRO A 38 -0.96 -10.52 3.28
N LEU A 39 0.16 -11.11 3.71
CA LEU A 39 1.23 -10.39 4.42
C LEU A 39 1.98 -9.40 3.53
N GLU A 40 1.78 -9.44 2.20
CA GLU A 40 2.28 -8.43 1.26
C GLU A 40 1.44 -7.15 1.26
N GLU A 41 0.23 -7.21 1.81
CA GLU A 41 -0.71 -6.09 1.95
C GLU A 41 -1.06 -5.86 3.42
N PRO A 42 -0.08 -5.55 4.28
CA PRO A 42 -0.31 -5.39 5.72
C PRO A 42 -1.34 -4.30 6.06
N TRP A 43 -1.55 -3.31 5.18
CA TRP A 43 -2.58 -2.27 5.33
C TRP A 43 -4.02 -2.79 5.22
N LEU A 44 -4.25 -3.95 4.59
CA LEU A 44 -5.57 -4.58 4.46
C LEU A 44 -5.83 -5.65 5.54
N LEU A 45 -4.81 -6.05 6.30
CA LEU A 45 -4.91 -7.11 7.29
C LEU A 45 -5.43 -6.61 8.64
N THR A 46 -6.22 -7.46 9.31
CA THR A 46 -6.58 -7.26 10.71
C THR A 46 -5.50 -7.84 11.65
N PRO A 47 -5.39 -7.33 12.89
CA PRO A 47 -4.51 -7.92 13.91
C PRO A 47 -4.76 -9.42 14.15
N ASP A 48 -6.03 -9.85 14.10
CA ASP A 48 -6.40 -11.26 14.24
C ASP A 48 -5.92 -12.10 13.06
N ASP A 49 -6.10 -11.60 11.83
CA ASP A 49 -5.61 -12.27 10.63
C ASP A 49 -4.09 -12.43 10.65
N PHE A 50 -3.38 -11.39 11.08
CA PHE A 50 -1.94 -11.43 11.25
C PHE A 50 -1.55 -12.48 12.29
N THR A 51 -2.15 -12.44 13.48
CA THR A 51 -1.83 -13.38 14.57
C THR A 51 -2.07 -14.83 14.16
N ARG A 52 -3.13 -15.12 13.39
CA ARG A 52 -3.39 -16.48 12.86
C ARG A 52 -2.29 -16.97 11.92
N ARG A 53 -1.72 -16.08 11.11
CA ARG A 53 -0.70 -16.38 10.08
C ARG A 53 0.73 -16.35 10.63
N ALA A 54 0.99 -15.51 11.62
CA ALA A 54 2.30 -15.25 12.19
C ALA A 54 2.28 -15.44 13.73
N ARG A 55 1.84 -16.62 14.20
CA ARG A 55 1.50 -16.93 15.61
C ARG A 55 2.58 -16.61 16.66
N ASN A 56 3.84 -16.49 16.26
CA ASN A 56 4.96 -16.23 17.16
C ASN A 56 5.65 -14.87 16.91
N THR A 57 5.07 -14.03 16.05
CA THR A 57 5.66 -12.74 15.71
C THR A 57 5.08 -11.64 16.61
N PRO A 58 5.90 -10.72 17.14
CA PRO A 58 5.41 -9.60 17.93
C PRO A 58 4.43 -8.73 17.15
N LEU A 59 3.21 -8.56 17.67
CA LEU A 59 2.16 -7.75 17.04
C LEU A 59 2.60 -6.30 16.77
N ARG A 60 3.50 -5.75 17.61
CA ARG A 60 4.09 -4.41 17.41
C ARG A 60 4.76 -4.22 16.05
N LEU A 61 5.38 -5.28 15.50
CA LEU A 61 6.05 -5.21 14.19
C LEU A 61 5.02 -5.08 13.08
N PHE A 62 3.91 -5.80 13.21
CA PHE A 62 2.77 -5.70 12.31
C PHE A 62 2.09 -4.33 12.40
N THR A 63 1.77 -3.85 13.61
CA THR A 63 1.12 -2.54 13.77
C THR A 63 1.94 -1.41 13.14
N ALA A 64 3.25 -1.36 13.41
CA ALA A 64 4.12 -0.36 12.80
C ALA A 64 4.14 -0.46 11.27
N ALA A 65 4.33 -1.67 10.72
CA ALA A 65 4.34 -1.86 9.27
C ALA A 65 2.99 -1.53 8.62
N ARG A 66 1.88 -1.89 9.27
CA ARG A 66 0.52 -1.59 8.83
C ARG A 66 0.30 -0.08 8.77
N ASP A 67 0.59 0.63 9.85
CA ASP A 67 0.34 2.08 9.94
C ASP A 67 1.19 2.85 8.93
N GLU A 68 2.48 2.51 8.80
CA GLU A 68 3.38 3.13 7.83
C GLU A 68 2.94 2.86 6.38
N THR A 69 2.52 1.63 6.06
CA THR A 69 2.08 1.28 4.70
C THR A 69 0.68 1.79 4.37
N ALA A 70 -0.19 1.96 5.37
CA ALA A 70 -1.48 2.64 5.23
C ALA A 70 -1.26 4.12 4.91
N ALA A 71 -0.42 4.82 5.66
CA ALA A 71 -0.08 6.23 5.40
C ALA A 71 0.56 6.43 4.02
N LEU A 72 1.39 5.49 3.55
CA LEU A 72 1.92 5.51 2.19
C LEU A 72 0.83 5.29 1.13
N THR A 73 -0.14 4.43 1.41
CA THR A 73 -1.26 4.15 0.50
C THR A 73 -2.18 5.36 0.36
N GLU A 74 -2.45 6.07 1.45
CA GLU A 74 -3.20 7.34 1.43
C GLU A 74 -2.46 8.39 0.59
N GLN A 75 -1.15 8.59 0.81
CA GLN A 75 -0.34 9.53 0.02
C GLN A 75 -0.28 9.15 -1.46
N ILE A 76 -0.24 7.86 -1.79
CA ILE A 76 -0.31 7.38 -3.17
C ILE A 76 -1.65 7.77 -3.79
N ALA A 77 -2.76 7.50 -3.10
CA ALA A 77 -4.10 7.81 -3.57
C ALA A 77 -4.28 9.32 -3.83
N GLU A 78 -3.76 10.18 -2.94
CA GLU A 78 -3.78 11.64 -3.15
C GLU A 78 -3.05 12.07 -4.42
N VAL A 79 -1.84 11.54 -4.65
CA VAL A 79 -1.03 11.89 -5.83
C VAL A 79 -1.64 11.33 -7.12
N GLU A 80 -2.24 10.15 -7.05
CA GLU A 80 -2.95 9.53 -8.17
C GLU A 80 -4.22 10.32 -8.51
N GLN A 81 -5.00 10.71 -7.51
CA GLN A 81 -6.17 11.58 -7.69
C GLN A 81 -5.78 12.92 -8.32
N GLU A 82 -4.71 13.57 -7.85
CA GLU A 82 -4.21 14.81 -8.47
C GLU A 82 -3.76 14.59 -9.91
N THR A 83 -3.20 13.42 -10.22
CA THR A 83 -2.82 13.07 -11.59
C THR A 83 -4.05 12.91 -12.47
N ASP A 84 -5.05 12.19 -11.99
CA ASP A 84 -6.32 11.95 -12.70
C ASP A 84 -7.06 13.26 -12.95
N GLU A 85 -7.12 14.17 -11.98
CA GLU A 85 -7.76 15.49 -12.12
C GLU A 85 -7.09 16.34 -13.20
N ARG A 86 -5.76 16.31 -13.24
CA ARG A 86 -5.02 17.07 -14.25
C ARG A 86 -5.11 16.46 -15.64
N VAL A 87 -5.20 15.13 -15.74
CA VAL A 87 -5.43 14.43 -17.01
C VAL A 87 -6.86 14.70 -17.50
N ALA A 88 -7.85 14.61 -16.63
CA ALA A 88 -9.24 14.96 -16.89
C ALA A 88 -9.38 16.40 -17.42
N ALA A 89 -8.77 17.37 -16.74
CA ALA A 89 -8.76 18.77 -17.17
C ALA A 89 -8.09 18.96 -18.54
N LEU A 90 -7.01 18.22 -18.83
CA LEU A 90 -6.31 18.30 -20.12
C LEU A 90 -7.17 17.78 -21.29
N TYR A 91 -7.93 16.71 -21.05
CA TYR A 91 -8.74 16.07 -22.08
C TYR A 91 -10.22 16.49 -22.06
N GLY A 92 -10.63 17.36 -21.12
CA GLY A 92 -12.01 17.79 -20.96
C GLY A 92 -12.97 16.66 -20.57
N VAL A 93 -12.47 15.66 -19.84
CA VAL A 93 -13.24 14.48 -19.41
C VAL A 93 -13.60 14.65 -17.94
N GLU A 94 -14.82 14.29 -17.55
CA GLU A 94 -15.22 14.25 -16.13
C GLU A 94 -14.69 12.98 -15.47
N LEU A 95 -14.14 13.12 -14.26
CA LEU A 95 -13.80 11.97 -13.44
C LEU A 95 -15.07 11.37 -12.84
N TYR A 96 -15.34 10.11 -13.17
CA TYR A 96 -16.34 9.34 -12.43
C TYR A 96 -15.80 9.06 -11.02
N VAL A 97 -16.31 9.79 -10.04
CA VAL A 97 -16.09 9.44 -8.63
C VAL A 97 -16.79 8.10 -8.40
N LYS A 98 -16.03 7.03 -8.18
CA LYS A 98 -16.58 5.79 -7.60
C LYS A 98 -17.03 6.11 -6.18
N THR A 99 -18.25 6.59 -6.02
CA THR A 99 -18.97 6.47 -4.75
C THR A 99 -19.04 4.98 -4.45
N GLY A 100 -18.25 4.53 -3.47
CA GLY A 100 -18.35 3.18 -2.95
C GLY A 100 -19.79 2.95 -2.50
N GLU A 101 -20.45 1.98 -3.14
CA GLU A 101 -21.67 1.40 -2.59
C GLU A 101 -21.35 0.85 -1.19
N ALA A 102 -22.14 1.32 -0.22
CA ALA A 102 -22.10 0.95 1.18
C ALA A 102 -22.61 -0.47 1.44
#